data_AF-A0A3E0P263-F1
#
_entry.id   AF-A0A3E0P263-F1
#
_cell.length_a   1.000
_cell.length_b   1.000
_cell.length_c   1.000
_cell.angle_alpha   90.00
_cell.angle_beta   90.00
_cell.angle_gamma   90.00
#
_symmetry.space_group_name_H-M   'P 1'
#
loop_
_entity.id
_entity.type
_entity.pdbx_description
1 polymer ?
#
loop_
_entity_poly.entity_id
_entity_poly.type
_entity_poly.pdbx_seq_one_letter_code
_entity_poly.pdbx_strand_id
1 'polypeptide(L)'
;MRHSGSQISAYLDGELTGPELADFLHHLGECGQCSDELLETQEVRAAVRSLPVIEVPAGLMPATEAEVLPLHRNRGFWVSTAAAVVILIIAIAALVTPAPATISVDELNSRFAARVSLDPAFGPAKVIIPEVTEVAE
;
A
#
# COMPACT_ATOMS: atom_id res chain seq x y z
N MET A 1 10.63 17.79 26.72
CA MET A 1 10.68 16.84 25.59
C MET A 1 9.43 15.97 25.71
N ARG A 2 8.64 15.84 24.64
CA ARG A 2 7.34 15.15 24.69
C ARG A 2 7.54 13.70 24.26
N HIS A 3 7.42 12.77 25.19
CA HIS A 3 7.28 11.34 24.87
C HIS A 3 5.82 11.13 24.47
N SER A 4 5.55 10.57 23.29
CA SER A 4 4.18 10.25 22.89
C SER A 4 4.09 8.92 22.18
N GLY A 5 3.44 7.94 22.81
CA GLY A 5 3.14 6.64 22.21
C GLY A 5 2.28 6.75 20.94
N SER A 6 1.56 7.87 20.74
CA SER A 6 0.84 8.12 19.49
C SER A 6 1.77 8.24 18.28
N GLN A 7 2.96 8.83 18.43
CA GLN A 7 3.95 8.89 17.34
C GLN A 7 4.56 7.52 17.04
N ILE A 8 4.73 6.67 18.07
CA ILE A 8 5.16 5.28 17.91
C ILE A 8 4.11 4.50 17.10
N SER A 9 2.83 4.61 17.45
CA SER A 9 1.74 3.98 16.68
C SER A 9 1.72 4.49 15.23
N ALA A 10 1.70 5.82 15.04
CA ALA A 10 1.69 6.43 13.72
C ALA A 10 2.90 6.01 12.87
N TYR A 11 4.08 5.85 13.48
CA TYR A 11 5.26 5.30 12.81
C TYR A 11 5.05 3.85 12.39
N LEU A 12 4.54 3.00 13.28
CA LEU A 12 4.28 1.57 13.03
C LEU A 12 3.18 1.32 11.99
N ASP A 13 2.24 2.25 11.87
CA ASP A 13 1.11 2.23 10.92
C ASP A 13 1.44 2.95 9.60
N GLY A 14 2.45 3.83 9.58
CA GLY A 14 2.88 4.54 8.39
C GLY A 14 2.16 5.83 8.11
N GLU A 15 1.62 6.43 9.15
CA GLU A 15 0.84 7.66 9.09
C GLU A 15 1.72 8.91 9.22
N LEU A 16 2.98 8.77 9.68
CA LEU A 16 3.92 9.89 9.74
C LEU A 16 4.33 10.37 8.35
N THR A 17 4.25 11.68 8.14
CA THR A 17 4.71 12.34 6.91
C THR A 17 6.22 12.60 6.95
N GLY A 18 6.83 12.98 5.81
CA GLY A 18 8.27 13.21 5.70
C GLY A 18 8.92 14.06 6.82
N PRO A 19 8.43 15.28 7.12
CA PRO A 19 9.00 16.09 8.20
C PRO A 19 8.77 15.47 9.59
N GLU A 20 7.55 14.95 9.84
CA GLU A 20 7.20 14.33 11.13
C GLU A 20 8.04 13.08 11.40
N LEU A 21 8.31 12.29 10.36
CA LEU A 21 9.15 11.10 10.42
C LEU A 21 10.59 11.47 10.74
N ALA A 22 11.14 12.51 10.10
CA ALA A 22 12.51 12.96 10.35
C ALA A 22 12.69 13.42 11.81
N ASP A 23 11.75 14.23 12.30
CA ASP A 23 11.75 14.72 13.68
C ASP A 23 11.62 13.55 14.69
N PHE A 24 10.75 12.58 14.40
CA PHE A 24 10.57 11.40 15.25
C PHE A 24 11.81 10.50 15.27
N LEU A 25 12.45 10.26 14.13
CA LEU A 25 13.69 9.47 14.06
C LEU A 25 14.85 10.17 14.78
N HIS A 26 14.95 11.50 14.69
CA HIS A 26 15.91 12.27 15.46
C HIS A 26 15.67 12.09 16.96
N HIS A 27 14.42 12.19 17.41
CA HIS A 27 14.06 11.99 18.82
C HIS A 27 14.39 10.57 19.31
N LEU A 28 14.14 9.54 18.50
CA LEU A 28 14.50 8.15 18.82
C LEU A 28 16.01 7.97 18.99
N GLY A 29 16.83 8.70 18.24
CA GLY A 29 18.29 8.67 18.38
C GLY A 29 18.80 9.28 19.68
N GLU A 30 18.04 10.18 20.29
CA GLU A 30 18.43 10.91 21.51
C GLU A 30 17.73 10.40 22.78
N CYS A 31 16.66 9.60 22.64
CA CYS A 31 15.82 9.19 23.76
C CYS A 31 15.74 7.66 23.91
N GLY A 32 16.52 7.13 24.86
CA GLY A 32 16.50 5.70 25.21
C GLY A 32 15.14 5.17 25.65
N GLN A 33 14.34 5.98 26.36
CA GLN A 33 13.00 5.56 26.78
C GLN A 33 12.08 5.30 25.59
N CYS A 34 12.10 6.18 24.58
CA CYS A 34 11.27 6.00 23.38
C CYS A 34 11.79 4.86 22.49
N SER A 35 13.11 4.59 22.47
CA SER A 35 13.64 3.42 21.77
C SER A 35 13.23 2.12 22.45
N ASP A 36 13.26 2.07 23.77
CA ASP A 36 12.85 0.89 24.55
C ASP A 36 11.35 0.62 24.37
N GLU A 37 10.51 1.66 24.42
CA GLU A 37 9.07 1.55 24.18
C GLU A 37 8.75 1.08 22.75
N LEU A 38 9.49 1.58 21.75
CA LEU A 38 9.35 1.12 20.37
C LEU A 38 9.72 -0.37 20.23
N LEU A 39 10.80 -0.82 20.87
CA LEU A 39 11.22 -2.23 20.85
C LEU A 39 10.18 -3.13 21.53
N GLU A 40 9.72 -2.77 22.73
CA GLU A 40 8.68 -3.52 23.45
C GLU A 40 7.40 -3.65 22.60
N THR A 41 6.98 -2.55 21.96
CA THR A 41 5.80 -2.56 21.08
C THR A 41 5.99 -3.47 19.87
N GLN A 42 7.19 -3.49 19.26
CA GLN A 42 7.50 -4.36 18.14
C GLN A 42 7.51 -5.84 18.55
N GLU A 43 8.03 -6.17 19.72
CA GLU A 43 8.03 -7.54 20.26
C GLU A 43 6.60 -8.06 20.44
N VAL A 44 5.72 -7.26 21.05
CA VAL A 44 4.30 -7.62 21.21
C VAL A 44 3.64 -7.82 19.85
N ARG A 45 3.88 -6.91 18.89
CA ARG A 45 3.33 -7.01 17.54
C ARG A 45 3.80 -8.28 16.82
N ALA A 46 5.08 -8.62 16.95
CA ALA A 46 5.64 -9.83 16.38
C ALA A 46 5.04 -11.10 17.00
N ALA A 47 4.88 -11.12 18.33
CA ALA A 47 4.23 -12.21 19.05
C ALA A 47 2.78 -12.43 18.57
N VAL A 48 1.99 -11.36 18.46
CA VAL A 48 0.61 -11.44 17.96
C VAL A 48 0.57 -11.95 16.51
N ARG A 49 1.48 -11.49 15.66
CA ARG A 49 1.55 -11.94 14.25
C ARG A 49 2.06 -13.38 14.09
N SER A 50 2.76 -13.90 15.08
CA SER A 50 3.22 -15.29 15.09
C SER A 50 2.12 -16.30 15.44
N LEU A 51 0.93 -15.82 15.85
CA LEU A 51 -0.20 -16.69 16.16
C LEU A 51 -0.65 -17.47 14.91
N PRO A 52 -1.06 -18.74 15.08
CA PRO A 52 -1.55 -19.54 13.97
C PRO A 52 -2.83 -18.94 13.41
N VAL A 53 -2.95 -18.95 12.08
CA VAL A 53 -4.21 -18.63 11.41
C VAL A 53 -5.18 -19.78 11.65
N ILE A 54 -6.30 -19.48 12.30
CA ILE A 54 -7.36 -20.46 12.58
C ILE A 54 -8.38 -20.37 11.45
N GLU A 55 -8.63 -21.50 10.79
CA GLU A 55 -9.72 -21.60 9.81
C GLU A 55 -11.07 -21.45 10.51
N VAL A 56 -11.96 -20.66 9.92
CA VAL A 56 -13.31 -20.48 10.45
C VAL A 56 -14.09 -21.79 10.29
N PRO A 57 -14.64 -22.38 11.38
CA PRO A 57 -15.43 -23.60 11.30
C PRO A 57 -16.60 -23.50 10.31
N ALA A 58 -16.84 -24.59 9.58
CA ALA A 58 -17.95 -24.69 8.64
C ALA A 58 -19.29 -24.39 9.35
N GLY A 59 -20.10 -23.51 8.75
CA GLY A 59 -21.42 -23.11 9.27
C GLY A 59 -21.44 -21.90 10.21
N LEU A 60 -20.28 -21.33 10.59
CA LEU A 60 -20.22 -20.05 11.32
C LEU A 60 -20.27 -18.84 10.39
N MET A 61 -19.78 -19.01 9.16
CA MET A 61 -20.09 -18.07 8.09
C MET A 61 -21.51 -18.40 7.63
N PRO A 62 -22.45 -17.43 7.57
CA PRO A 62 -23.65 -17.65 6.80
C PRO A 62 -23.19 -18.12 5.42
N ALA A 63 -23.88 -19.10 4.84
CA ALA A 63 -23.64 -19.47 3.45
C ALA A 63 -23.89 -18.22 2.64
N THR A 64 -22.84 -17.42 2.43
CA THR A 64 -22.78 -16.47 1.36
C THR A 64 -22.68 -17.36 0.14
N GLU A 65 -23.81 -17.92 -0.27
CA GLU A 65 -24.23 -17.77 -1.65
C GLU A 65 -24.05 -16.28 -1.92
N ALA A 66 -22.80 -15.89 -2.20
CA ALA A 66 -22.50 -14.64 -2.84
C ALA A 66 -23.21 -14.86 -4.16
N GLU A 67 -24.48 -14.47 -4.20
CA GLU A 67 -25.24 -14.33 -5.40
C GLU A 67 -24.40 -13.33 -6.18
N VAL A 68 -23.51 -13.86 -7.00
CA VAL A 68 -22.69 -13.13 -7.93
C VAL A 68 -23.71 -12.56 -8.88
N LEU A 69 -24.27 -11.42 -8.49
CA LEU A 69 -25.19 -10.68 -9.33
C LEU A 69 -24.39 -10.46 -10.61
N PRO A 70 -24.81 -11.06 -11.74
CA PRO A 70 -24.09 -10.85 -12.97
C PRO A 70 -24.14 -9.36 -13.23
N LEU A 71 -22.97 -8.71 -13.20
CA LEU A 71 -22.84 -7.34 -13.68
C LEU A 71 -23.17 -7.40 -15.16
N HIS A 72 -24.45 -7.27 -15.50
CA HIS A 72 -24.89 -7.12 -16.87
C HIS A 72 -24.35 -5.76 -17.34
N ARG A 73 -23.13 -5.79 -17.88
CA ARG A 73 -22.52 -4.63 -18.49
C ARG A 73 -23.27 -4.41 -19.79
N ASN A 74 -24.34 -3.62 -19.75
CA ASN A 74 -25.01 -3.19 -20.95
C ASN A 74 -24.00 -2.32 -21.73
N ARG A 75 -23.26 -2.94 -22.66
CA ARG A 75 -22.39 -2.25 -23.63
C ARG A 75 -23.28 -1.53 -24.64
N GLY A 76 -24.02 -0.55 -24.14
CA GLY A 76 -24.70 0.42 -24.99
C GLY A 76 -23.64 1.13 -25.82
N PHE A 77 -24.01 1.45 -27.06
CA PHE A 77 -23.20 2.16 -28.06
C PHE A 77 -22.53 3.46 -27.54
N TRP A 78 -22.98 3.96 -26.38
CA TRP A 78 -22.40 5.07 -25.60
C TRP A 78 -20.99 4.83 -25.04
N VAL A 79 -20.53 3.58 -24.88
CA VAL A 79 -19.15 3.32 -24.41
C VAL A 79 -18.11 3.73 -25.48
N SER A 80 -18.48 3.69 -26.76
CA SER A 80 -17.61 4.08 -27.87
C SER A 80 -17.37 5.60 -27.91
N THR A 81 -18.41 6.41 -27.68
CA THR A 81 -18.28 7.87 -27.66
C THR A 81 -17.54 8.39 -26.43
N ALA A 82 -17.69 7.73 -25.27
CA ALA A 82 -16.97 8.11 -24.05
C ALA A 82 -15.44 7.93 -24.19
N ALA A 83 -14.98 6.89 -24.89
CA ALA A 83 -13.55 6.63 -25.08
C ALA A 83 -12.84 7.76 -25.87
N ALA A 84 -13.47 8.27 -26.93
CA ALA A 84 -12.90 9.35 -27.73
C ALA A 84 -12.79 10.67 -26.95
N VAL A 85 -13.78 10.98 -26.10
CA VAL A 85 -13.77 12.17 -25.26
C VAL A 85 -12.67 12.07 -24.20
N VAL A 86 -12.49 10.92 -23.57
CA VAL A 86 -11.41 10.71 -22.58
C VAL A 86 -10.02 10.86 -23.22
N ILE A 87 -9.80 10.28 -24.41
CA ILE A 87 -8.54 10.45 -25.14
C ILE A 87 -8.27 11.93 -25.46
N LEU A 88 -9.30 12.66 -25.90
CA LEU A 88 -9.18 14.08 -26.19
C LEU A 88 -8.85 14.90 -24.94
N ILE A 89 -9.50 14.60 -23.81
CA ILE A 89 -9.22 15.27 -22.52
C ILE A 89 -7.78 14.99 -22.06
N ILE A 90 -7.32 13.74 -22.16
CA ILE A 90 -5.94 13.36 -21.79
C ILE A 90 -4.93 14.08 -22.69
N ALA A 91 -5.19 14.15 -24.00
CA ALA A 91 -4.34 14.86 -24.94
C ALA A 91 -4.26 16.36 -24.61
N ILE A 92 -5.40 17.01 -24.37
CA ILE A 92 -5.43 18.42 -23.97
C ILE A 92 -4.73 18.64 -22.63
N ALA A 93 -4.97 17.76 -21.66
CA ALA A 93 -4.30 17.82 -20.35
C ALA A 93 -2.78 17.70 -20.51
N ALA A 94 -2.29 16.78 -21.35
CA ALA A 94 -0.86 16.62 -21.62
C ALA A 94 -0.22 17.87 -22.25
N LEU A 95 -0.97 18.73 -22.94
CA LEU A 95 -0.46 20.02 -23.44
C LEU A 95 -0.42 21.12 -22.36
N VAL A 96 -1.26 21.03 -21.32
CA VAL A 96 -1.46 22.12 -20.33
C VAL A 96 -0.79 21.81 -18.99
N THR A 97 -0.65 20.54 -18.62
CA THR A 97 -0.09 20.14 -17.34
C THR A 97 1.42 19.89 -17.45
N PRO A 98 2.26 20.50 -16.59
CA PRO A 98 3.68 20.16 -16.52
C PRO A 98 3.84 18.68 -16.18
N ALA A 99 4.87 18.04 -16.73
CA ALA A 99 5.15 16.64 -16.49
C ALA A 99 5.18 16.36 -14.98
N PRO A 100 4.46 15.33 -14.48
CA PRO A 100 4.50 15.00 -13.07
C PRO A 100 5.94 14.68 -12.68
N ALA A 101 6.34 15.12 -11.49
CA ALA A 101 7.63 14.73 -10.93
C ALA A 101 7.71 13.19 -10.97
N THR A 102 8.67 12.67 -11.72
CA THR A 102 8.88 11.23 -11.85
C THR A 102 9.32 10.71 -10.50
N ILE A 103 8.40 10.10 -9.76
CA ILE A 103 8.75 9.45 -8.51
C ILE A 103 9.62 8.25 -8.89
N SER A 104 10.90 8.32 -8.53
CA SER A 104 11.86 7.29 -8.89
C SER A 104 11.56 5.99 -8.13
N VAL A 105 11.78 4.86 -8.80
CA VAL A 105 11.62 3.54 -8.18
C VAL A 105 12.57 3.41 -6.97
N ASP A 106 13.76 4.01 -7.05
CA ASP A 106 14.73 4.08 -5.95
C ASP A 106 14.21 4.86 -4.73
N GLU A 107 13.41 5.91 -4.94
CA GLU A 107 12.79 6.69 -3.86
C GLU A 107 11.64 5.93 -3.19
N LEU A 108 10.86 5.14 -3.95
CA LEU A 108 9.90 4.20 -3.35
C LEU A 108 10.65 3.11 -2.58
N ASN A 109 11.70 2.56 -3.17
CA ASN A 109 12.44 1.46 -2.56
C ASN A 109 13.13 1.93 -1.27
N SER A 110 13.75 3.11 -1.25
CA SER A 110 14.34 3.66 -0.02
C SER A 110 13.31 3.96 1.08
N ARG A 111 12.09 4.39 0.72
CA ARG A 111 11.01 4.64 1.68
C ARG A 111 10.34 3.37 2.22
N PHE A 112 10.25 2.32 1.41
CA PHE A 112 9.45 1.13 1.73
C PHE A 112 10.26 -0.17 1.88
N ALA A 113 11.55 -0.22 1.50
CA ALA A 113 12.36 -1.43 1.60
C ALA A 113 12.50 -1.94 3.04
N ALA A 114 12.57 -1.03 4.01
CA ALA A 114 12.58 -1.40 5.43
C ALA A 114 11.27 -2.04 5.90
N ARG A 115 10.13 -1.74 5.23
CA ARG A 115 8.84 -2.38 5.52
C ARG A 115 8.69 -3.72 4.81
N VAL A 116 9.15 -3.81 3.57
CA VAL A 116 9.09 -5.04 2.77
C VAL A 116 9.92 -6.16 3.40
N SER A 117 11.02 -5.86 4.09
CA SER A 117 11.83 -6.88 4.78
C SER A 117 11.27 -7.32 6.13
N LEU A 118 10.40 -6.52 6.77
CA LEU A 118 9.89 -6.76 8.12
C LEU A 118 8.44 -7.29 8.15
N ASP A 119 7.73 -7.26 7.03
CA ASP A 119 6.37 -7.76 6.93
C ASP A 119 6.31 -9.12 6.20
N PRO A 120 6.15 -10.25 6.91
CA PRO A 120 6.05 -11.56 6.29
C PRO A 120 4.78 -11.74 5.43
N ALA A 121 3.82 -10.82 5.49
CA ALA A 121 2.67 -10.81 4.58
C ALA A 121 3.04 -10.35 3.15
N PHE A 122 4.18 -9.67 2.98
CA PHE A 122 4.78 -9.34 1.69
C PHE A 122 5.87 -10.37 1.33
N GLY A 123 5.52 -11.66 1.34
CA GLY A 123 6.26 -12.65 0.54
C GLY A 123 6.31 -12.19 -0.93
N PRO A 124 7.28 -12.67 -1.75
CA PRO A 124 7.56 -12.12 -3.08
C PRO A 124 6.26 -12.01 -3.85
N ALA A 125 5.75 -10.78 -3.97
CA ALA A 125 4.57 -10.49 -4.73
C ALA A 125 4.81 -11.11 -6.09
N LYS A 126 3.90 -12.01 -6.50
CA LYS A 126 3.90 -12.64 -7.80
C LYS A 126 4.00 -11.52 -8.84
N VAL A 127 5.21 -11.22 -9.30
CA VAL A 127 5.46 -10.27 -10.36
C VAL A 127 4.86 -10.94 -11.58
N ILE A 128 3.63 -10.57 -11.91
CA ILE A 128 3.03 -10.91 -13.19
C ILE A 128 3.75 -10.01 -14.18
N ILE A 129 4.87 -10.49 -14.71
CA ILE A 129 5.51 -9.91 -15.87
C ILE A 129 4.51 -10.15 -17.02
N PRO A 130 3.91 -9.12 -17.62
CA PRO A 130 3.14 -9.32 -18.82
C PRO A 130 4.12 -9.79 -19.90
N GLU A 131 3.91 -11.00 -20.41
CA GLU A 131 4.61 -11.50 -21.58
C GLU A 131 4.21 -10.62 -22.77
N VAL A 132 5.06 -9.64 -23.07
CA VAL A 132 4.93 -8.84 -24.28
C VAL A 132 5.31 -9.76 -25.43
N THR A 133 4.31 -10.41 -26.01
CA THR A 133 4.48 -11.10 -27.29
C THR A 133 4.94 -10.08 -28.31
N GLU A 134 6.20 -10.19 -28.73
CA GLU A 134 6.72 -9.53 -29.92
C GLU A 134 5.82 -9.91 -31.10
N VAL A 135 5.09 -8.92 -31.61
CA VAL A 135 4.46 -9.04 -32.93
C VAL A 135 5.57 -8.79 -33.94
N ALA A 136 6.11 -9.88 -34.49
CA ALA A 136 6.94 -9.87 -35.67
C ALA A 136 6.06 -9.73 -36.93
N GLU A 137 6.50 -8.80 -37.80
CA GLU A 137 6.17 -8.56 -39.23
C GLU A 137 4.71 -8.37 -39.66
#